data_AF-A0A7Y5B419-F1
#
_entry.id   AF-A0A7Y5B419-F1
#
_cell.length_a   1.000
_cell.length_b   1.000
_cell.length_c   1.000
_cell.angle_alpha   90.00
_cell.angle_beta   90.00
_cell.angle_gamma   90.00
#
_symmetry.space_group_name_H-M   'P 1'
#
loop_
_entity.id
_entity.type
_entity.pdbx_description
1 polymer ?
#
loop_
_entity_poly.entity_id
_entity_poly.type
_entity_poly.pdbx_seq_one_letter_code
_entity_poly.pdbx_strand_id
1 'polypeptide(L)' 'MKSSSDGVLMEGQRGSETEWTPLGTDRFSPYLDGRAPLVAGQPEVRRYRMRYLDGDDPAGNWSPVASVTTVP' A
#
# COMPACT_ATOMS: atom_id res chain seq x y z
N MET A 1 -26.89 7.23 -4.82
CA MET A 1 -26.27 7.31 -3.48
C MET A 1 -24.81 6.90 -3.67
N LYS A 2 -23.87 7.85 -3.62
CA LYS A 2 -22.44 7.57 -3.82
C LYS A 2 -21.91 7.02 -2.49
N SER A 3 -21.31 5.84 -2.51
CA SER A 3 -20.83 5.14 -1.31
C SER A 3 -19.87 6.04 -0.52
N SER A 4 -19.95 6.03 0.81
CA SER A 4 -19.29 6.98 1.71
C SER A 4 -17.76 6.78 1.88
N SER A 5 -17.09 6.21 0.88
CA SER A 5 -15.63 6.17 0.76
C SER A 5 -15.28 5.85 -0.69
N ASP A 6 -14.64 6.78 -1.42
CA ASP A 6 -14.32 6.62 -2.84
C ASP A 6 -13.09 5.72 -3.10
N GLY A 7 -12.41 5.26 -2.04
CA GLY A 7 -11.30 4.32 -2.08
C GLY A 7 -10.26 4.61 -1.01
N VAL A 8 -9.09 3.96 -1.12
CA VAL A 8 -7.88 4.28 -0.36
C VAL A 8 -6.70 4.48 -1.29
N LEU A 9 -5.87 5.47 -0.99
CA LEU A 9 -4.53 5.56 -1.55
C LEU A 9 -3.62 4.61 -0.78
N MET A 10 -2.87 3.78 -1.50
CA MET A 10 -1.90 2.86 -0.92
C MET A 10 -0.47 3.26 -1.23
N GLU A 11 0.39 3.17 -0.22
CA GLU A 11 1.82 3.30 -0.36
C GLU A 11 2.54 2.09 0.24
N GLY A 12 3.72 1.78 -0.30
CA GLY A 12 4.53 0.68 0.19
C GLY A 12 6.04 0.92 0.15
N GLN A 13 6.74 0.14 0.96
CA GLN A 13 8.20 0.07 1.03
C GLN A 13 8.64 -1.41 0.99
N ARG A 14 9.76 -1.67 0.35
CA ARG A 14 10.43 -2.98 0.29
C ARG A 14 11.81 -2.91 0.93
N GLY A 15 12.14 -3.91 1.73
CA GLY A 15 13.46 -4.04 2.36
C GLY A 15 13.88 -2.78 3.11
N SER A 16 14.99 -2.19 2.69
CA SER A 16 15.60 -0.99 3.27
C SER A 16 15.13 0.34 2.65
N GLU A 17 14.11 0.34 1.78
CA GLU A 17 13.52 1.58 1.27
C GLU A 17 13.08 2.48 2.46
N THR A 18 13.48 3.75 2.41
CA THR A 18 13.12 4.80 3.39
C THR A 18 12.00 5.70 2.89
N GLU A 19 11.86 5.83 1.57
CA GLU A 19 10.81 6.57 0.90
C GLU A 19 9.58 5.68 0.69
N TRP A 20 8.39 6.27 0.80
CA TRP A 20 7.14 5.58 0.49
C TRP A 20 6.85 5.67 -1.00
N THR A 21 6.61 4.53 -1.64
CA THR A 21 6.25 4.47 -3.06
C THR A 21 4.74 4.41 -3.22
N PRO A 22 4.11 5.30 -4.01
CA PRO A 22 2.70 5.18 -4.38
C PRO A 22 2.45 3.87 -5.13
N LEU A 23 1.55 3.05 -4.61
CA LEU A 23 1.15 1.78 -5.20
C LEU A 23 -0.17 1.89 -6.00
N GLY A 24 -0.89 2.99 -5.81
CA GLY A 24 -2.12 3.33 -6.50
C GLY A 24 -3.31 3.44 -5.55
N THR A 25 -4.50 3.58 -6.15
CA THR A 25 -5.77 3.64 -5.42
C THR A 25 -6.44 2.27 -5.47
N ASP A 26 -6.85 1.77 -4.31
CA ASP A 26 -7.73 0.61 -4.21
C ASP A 26 -9.15 1.03 -3.87
N ARG A 27 -10.12 0.50 -4.60
CA ARG A 27 -11.56 0.73 -4.36
C ARG A 27 -12.28 -0.54 -3.92
N PHE A 28 -11.62 -1.69 -4.05
CA PHE A 28 -12.21 -2.99 -3.74
C PHE A 28 -11.14 -3.93 -3.21
N SER A 29 -11.28 -4.31 -1.94
CA SER A 29 -10.41 -5.31 -1.33
C SER A 29 -10.54 -6.67 -2.05
N PRO A 30 -9.42 -7.42 -2.21
CA PRO A 30 -8.08 -7.12 -1.73
C PRO A 30 -7.21 -6.37 -2.75
N TYR A 31 -6.27 -5.56 -2.25
CA TYR A 31 -5.15 -5.07 -3.05
C TYR A 31 -4.06 -6.14 -3.19
N LEU A 32 -3.51 -6.30 -4.39
CA LEU A 32 -2.43 -7.24 -4.70
C LEU A 32 -1.14 -6.49 -5.09
N ASP A 33 -0.10 -6.57 -4.25
CA ASP A 33 1.23 -6.02 -4.57
C ASP A 33 2.04 -7.01 -5.41
N GLY A 34 1.94 -6.87 -6.73
CA GLY A 34 2.64 -7.71 -7.72
C GLY A 34 4.08 -7.31 -8.02
N ARG A 35 4.68 -6.36 -7.28
CA ARG A 35 6.08 -5.96 -7.53
C ARG A 35 7.03 -7.12 -7.31
N ALA A 36 8.06 -7.23 -8.14
CA ALA A 36 9.14 -8.18 -7.92
C ALA A 36 9.92 -7.85 -6.63
N PRO A 37 10.50 -8.86 -5.95
CA PRO A 37 11.44 -8.64 -4.86
C PRO A 37 12.63 -7.79 -5.30
N LEU A 38 13.20 -7.00 -4.38
CA LEU A 38 14.41 -6.23 -4.65
C LEU A 38 15.60 -7.13 -5.01
N VAL A 39 15.67 -8.31 -4.40
CA VAL A 39 16.66 -9.35 -4.70
C VAL A 39 15.90 -10.65 -4.97
N ALA A 40 16.07 -11.20 -6.18
CA ALA A 40 15.40 -12.42 -6.58
C ALA A 40 15.76 -13.60 -5.65
N GLY A 41 14.74 -14.38 -5.26
CA GLY A 41 14.91 -15.56 -4.41
C GLY A 41 15.24 -15.27 -2.94
N GLN A 42 15.14 -14.02 -2.48
CA GLN A 42 15.34 -13.66 -1.08
C GLN A 42 14.04 -13.18 -0.44
N PRO A 43 13.77 -13.53 0.83
CA PRO A 43 12.71 -12.91 1.62
C PRO A 43 12.94 -11.40 1.69
N GLU A 44 11.87 -10.60 1.63
CA GLU A 44 11.93 -9.17 1.90
C GLU A 44 10.81 -8.74 2.83
N VAL A 45 11.10 -7.77 3.70
CA VAL A 45 10.08 -7.10 4.51
C VAL A 45 9.38 -6.07 3.64
N ARG A 46 8.06 -6.16 3.55
CA ARG A 46 7.19 -5.17 2.94
C ARG A 46 6.39 -4.44 3.98
N ARG A 47 6.39 -3.11 3.90
CA ARG A 47 5.64 -2.21 4.76
C ARG A 47 4.59 -1.49 3.93
N TYR A 48 3.39 -1.34 4.47
CA TYR A 48 2.25 -0.72 3.78
C TYR A 48 1.55 0.27 4.69
N ARG A 49 1.06 1.36 4.11
CA ARG A 49 0.13 2.29 4.76
C ARG A 49 -0.93 2.74 3.77
N MET A 50 -2.09 3.08 4.29
CA MET A 50 -3.25 3.50 3.50
C MET A 50 -3.83 4.80 4.05
N ARG A 51 -4.44 5.62 3.20
CA ARG A 51 -5.27 6.75 3.64
C ARG A 51 -6.51 6.85 2.78
N TYR A 52 -7.60 7.37 3.35
CA TYR A 52 -8.85 7.50 2.64
C TYR A 52 -8.75 8.48 1.46
N LEU A 53 -9.61 8.28 0.47
CA LEU A 53 -9.89 9.24 -0.59
C LEU A 53 -11.31 9.78 -0.42
N ASP A 54 -11.45 11.09 -0.55
CA ASP A 54 -12.71 11.81 -0.76
C ASP A 54 -12.72 12.29 -2.22
N GLY A 55 -13.46 11.61 -3.09
CA GLY A 55 -13.25 11.72 -4.54
C GLY A 55 -11.88 11.18 -4.96
N ASP A 56 -11.06 12.06 -5.53
CA ASP A 56 -9.66 11.80 -5.89
C ASP A 56 -8.67 12.49 -4.93
N ASP A 57 -9.19 13.23 -3.93
CA ASP A 57 -8.38 13.96 -2.97
C ASP A 57 -8.09 13.09 -1.74
N PRO A 58 -6.82 12.95 -1.34
CA PRO A 58 -6.51 12.17 -0.16
C PRO A 58 -6.88 12.88 1.14
N ALA A 59 -7.58 12.16 2.01
CA ALA A 59 -8.17 12.68 3.23
C ALA A 59 -7.74 11.88 4.47
N GLY A 60 -7.62 12.58 5.59
CA GLY A 60 -7.30 12.00 6.89
C GLY A 60 -5.84 11.57 7.06
N ASN A 61 -5.58 10.91 8.18
CA ASN A 61 -4.26 10.40 8.53
C ASN A 61 -3.98 9.07 7.81
N TRP A 62 -2.70 8.77 7.63
CA TRP A 62 -2.27 7.43 7.29
C TRP A 62 -2.69 6.42 8.36
N SER A 63 -3.04 5.22 7.92
CA SER A 63 -3.20 4.06 8.79
C SER A 63 -1.91 3.75 9.55
N PRO A 64 -1.97 2.98 10.64
CA PRO A 64 -0.81 2.27 11.14
C PRO A 64 -0.13 1.48 10.01
N VAL A 65 1.19 1.33 10.11
CA VAL A 65 1.98 0.58 9.14
C VAL A 65 1.74 -0.92 9.34
N ALA A 66 1.29 -1.59 8.28
CA ALA A 66 1.28 -3.04 8.21
C ALA A 66 2.64 -3.54 7.71
N SER A 67 3.19 -4.57 8.34
CA SER A 67 4.49 -5.16 7.97
C SER A 67 4.33 -6.65 7.70
N VAL A 68 4.84 -7.12 6.57
CA VAL A 68 4.75 -8.51 6.10
C VAL A 68 6.11 -8.95 5.58
N THR A 69 6.55 -10.17 5.88
CA THR A 69 7.75 -10.77 5.28
C THR A 69 7.33 -11.70 4.16
N THR A 70 7.84 -11.49 2.94
CA THR A 70 7.60 -12.41 1.82
C THR A 70 8.44 -13.68 1.98
N VAL A 71 7.97 -14.77 1.38
CA VAL A 71 8.79 -15.97 1.15
C VAL A 71 9.32 -15.94 -0.29
N PRO A 72 10.50 -16.55 -0.57
CA PRO A 72 11.07 -16.64 -1.91
C PRO A 72 10.18 -17.35 -2.94
#